data_AF-A0A7X0E0T8-F1
#
_entry.id   AF-A0A7X0E0T8-F1
#
_cell.length_a   1.000
_cell.length_b   1.000
_cell.length_c   1.000
_cell.angle_alpha   90.00
_cell.angle_beta   90.00
_cell.angle_gamma   90.00
#
_symmetry.space_group_name_H-M   'P 1'
#
loop_
_entity.id
_entity.type
_entity.pdbx_description
1 polymer ?
#
loop_
_entity_poly.entity_id
_entity_poly.type
_entity_poly.pdbx_seq_one_letter_code
_entity_poly.pdbx_strand_id
1 'polypeptide(L)'
;MRKINLGTEERNWLKPLLQQRIDHFKTVEADVPLKYLANTESALSKIITNEFPTLREWERVMCSSVTNEKLDFLYQTTELPDAFSLADSTPGYLAQLAEIDLAEGLKQKFGRKKDVHVRRYERKSYKEYLAQIEKLKQSDMIYISGSTNISPYKIGFVYQQSELCVFELRNKIELHSLGFSKIPTDASKYGKQYFQAVTTRKQALERFEKHNDDEYVDGQLHFLKTVLN
;
A
#
# COMPACT_ATOMS: atom_id res chain seq x y z
N MET A 1 23.51 -4.88 -20.75
CA MET A 1 22.07 -4.90 -21.14
C MET A 1 21.32 -5.77 -20.15
N ARG A 2 20.07 -5.43 -19.80
CA ARG A 2 19.28 -6.21 -18.83
C ARG A 2 17.93 -6.59 -19.45
N LYS A 3 17.59 -7.88 -19.38
CA LYS A 3 16.24 -8.37 -19.69
C LYS A 3 15.34 -7.99 -18.51
N ILE A 4 14.26 -7.26 -18.78
CA ILE A 4 13.28 -6.85 -17.76
C ILE A 4 11.97 -7.55 -18.08
N ASN A 5 11.27 -8.06 -17.07
CA ASN A 5 9.91 -8.57 -17.23
C ASN A 5 8.92 -7.42 -17.01
N LEU A 6 8.19 -7.02 -18.06
CA LEU A 6 7.14 -6.00 -17.97
C LEU A 6 5.81 -6.63 -18.37
N GLY A 7 4.88 -6.77 -17.42
CA GLY A 7 3.52 -7.25 -17.70
C GLY A 7 2.71 -6.27 -18.53
N THR A 8 1.55 -6.70 -19.03
CA THR A 8 0.68 -5.87 -19.89
C THR A 8 0.31 -4.51 -19.27
N GLU A 9 -0.04 -4.50 -17.99
CA GLU A 9 -0.39 -3.27 -17.25
C GLU A 9 0.78 -2.29 -17.18
N GLU A 10 1.97 -2.77 -16.78
CA GLU A 10 3.21 -1.99 -16.73
C GLU A 10 3.56 -1.39 -18.10
N ARG A 11 3.43 -2.17 -19.18
CA ARG A 11 3.66 -1.68 -20.54
C ARG A 11 2.65 -0.61 -20.92
N ASN A 12 1.37 -0.82 -20.64
CA ASN A 12 0.32 0.13 -20.96
C ASN A 12 0.43 1.43 -20.17
N TRP A 13 0.94 1.36 -18.94
CA TRP A 13 1.22 2.52 -18.11
C TRP A 13 2.43 3.32 -18.63
N LEU A 14 3.51 2.66 -19.05
CA LEU A 14 4.73 3.32 -19.53
C LEU A 14 4.63 3.94 -20.92
N LYS A 15 3.91 3.28 -21.84
CA LYS A 15 3.78 3.72 -23.25
C LYS A 15 3.39 5.21 -23.39
N PRO A 16 2.29 5.69 -22.79
CA PRO A 16 1.87 7.08 -22.93
C PRO A 16 2.89 8.05 -22.31
N LEU A 17 3.55 7.68 -21.22
CA LEU A 17 4.55 8.54 -20.56
C LEU A 17 5.82 8.71 -21.41
N LEU A 18 6.29 7.63 -22.02
CA LEU A 18 7.43 7.67 -22.94
C LEU A 18 7.06 8.43 -24.23
N GLN A 19 5.84 8.24 -24.75
CA GLN A 19 5.36 8.98 -25.91
C GLN A 19 5.29 10.49 -25.63
N GLN A 20 4.69 10.89 -24.51
CA GLN A 20 4.63 12.29 -24.08
C GLN A 20 6.03 12.90 -23.96
N ARG A 21 7.02 12.13 -23.47
CA ARG A 21 8.40 12.58 -23.41
C ARG A 21 9.02 12.81 -24.79
N ILE A 22 8.77 11.90 -25.73
CA ILE A 22 9.22 12.02 -27.13
C ILE A 22 8.63 13.28 -27.76
N ASP A 23 7.33 13.49 -27.57
CA ASP A 23 6.62 14.65 -28.14
C ASP A 23 7.15 15.96 -27.54
N HIS A 24 7.43 15.98 -26.23
CA HIS A 24 8.08 17.12 -25.58
C HIS A 24 9.49 17.39 -26.14
N PHE A 25 10.33 16.37 -26.31
CA PHE A 25 11.67 16.55 -26.89
C PHE A 25 11.65 17.02 -28.34
N LYS A 26 10.62 16.69 -29.12
CA LYS A 26 10.46 17.15 -30.50
C LYS A 26 10.01 18.59 -30.61
N THR A 27 9.33 19.12 -29.60
CA THR A 27 8.84 20.50 -29.58
C THR A 27 9.84 21.48 -28.96
N VAL A 28 10.70 21.01 -28.05
CA VAL A 28 11.74 21.82 -27.42
C VAL A 28 13.06 21.66 -28.18
N GLU A 29 13.18 22.30 -29.34
CA GLU A 29 14.31 22.13 -30.28
C GLU A 29 15.69 22.65 -29.78
N ALA A 30 15.75 23.47 -28.73
CA ALA A 30 16.98 24.24 -28.48
C ALA A 30 18.11 23.49 -27.75
N ASP A 31 17.82 22.56 -26.83
CA ASP A 31 18.85 22.11 -25.86
C ASP A 31 18.79 20.64 -25.43
N VAL A 32 17.98 19.78 -26.06
CA VAL A 32 17.91 18.36 -25.69
C VAL A 32 18.96 17.56 -26.47
N PRO A 33 19.96 16.93 -25.80
CA PRO A 33 20.88 16.04 -26.49
C PRO A 33 20.14 14.95 -27.29
N LEU A 34 20.42 14.83 -28.59
CA LEU A 34 19.83 13.84 -29.51
C LEU A 34 19.82 12.40 -28.95
N LYS A 35 20.82 12.08 -28.11
CA LYS A 35 20.89 10.80 -27.40
C LYS A 35 19.67 10.52 -26.51
N TYR A 36 19.03 11.51 -25.89
CA TYR A 36 17.87 11.29 -25.02
C TYR A 36 16.62 10.95 -25.83
N LEU A 37 16.39 11.66 -26.94
CA LEU A 37 15.32 11.34 -27.88
C LEU A 37 15.48 9.91 -28.42
N ALA A 38 16.65 9.59 -28.97
CA ALA A 38 16.93 8.26 -29.53
C ALA A 38 16.81 7.13 -28.49
N ASN A 39 17.25 7.35 -27.25
CA ASN A 39 17.10 6.35 -26.18
C ASN A 39 15.65 6.19 -25.72
N THR A 40 14.85 7.26 -25.75
CA THR A 40 13.43 7.21 -25.37
C THR A 40 12.61 6.48 -26.44
N GLU A 41 12.83 6.81 -27.72
CA GLU A 41 12.21 6.12 -28.85
C GLU A 41 12.58 4.63 -28.88
N SER A 42 13.86 4.31 -28.64
CA SER A 42 14.31 2.92 -28.55
C SER A 42 13.67 2.16 -27.39
N ALA A 43 13.55 2.79 -26.21
CA ALA A 43 12.86 2.19 -25.06
C ALA A 43 11.39 1.93 -25.37
N LEU A 44 10.67 2.91 -25.91
CA LEU A 44 9.25 2.79 -26.28
C LEU A 44 9.03 1.65 -27.28
N SER A 45 9.82 1.61 -28.36
CA SER A 45 9.74 0.55 -29.38
C SER A 45 9.90 -0.85 -28.77
N LYS A 46 10.87 -1.04 -27.86
CA LYS A 46 11.10 -2.33 -27.19
C LYS A 46 9.97 -2.72 -26.24
N ILE A 47 9.40 -1.75 -25.52
CA ILE A 47 8.30 -1.98 -24.57
C ILE A 47 6.98 -2.27 -25.29
N ILE A 48 6.77 -1.72 -26.49
CA ILE A 48 5.59 -2.04 -27.30
C ILE A 48 5.66 -3.47 -27.84
N THR A 49 6.83 -3.90 -28.26
CA THR A 49 7.01 -5.12 -29.07
C THR A 49 7.31 -6.37 -28.25
N ASN A 50 7.81 -6.24 -27.02
CA ASN A 50 8.28 -7.36 -26.24
C ASN A 50 7.83 -7.27 -24.78
N GLU A 51 7.32 -8.38 -24.25
CA GLU A 51 7.03 -8.54 -22.82
C GLU A 51 8.30 -8.59 -21.96
N PHE A 52 9.39 -9.08 -22.56
CA PHE A 52 10.69 -9.19 -21.92
C PHE A 52 11.74 -8.33 -22.64
N PRO A 53 11.59 -6.99 -22.66
CA PRO A 53 12.51 -6.14 -23.38
C PRO A 53 13.92 -6.23 -22.80
N THR A 54 14.91 -6.26 -23.70
CA THR A 54 16.32 -6.11 -23.33
C THR A 54 16.71 -4.64 -23.44
N LEU A 55 16.80 -3.98 -22.28
CA LEU A 55 17.09 -2.56 -22.19
C LEU A 55 18.57 -2.28 -21.91
N ARG A 56 19.12 -1.29 -22.61
CA ARG A 56 20.41 -0.66 -22.33
C ARG A 56 20.27 0.25 -21.11
N GLU A 57 21.42 0.68 -20.57
CA GLU A 57 21.42 1.54 -19.39
C GLU A 57 20.61 2.82 -19.60
N TRP A 58 20.88 3.56 -20.68
CA TRP A 58 20.17 4.81 -20.96
C TRP A 58 18.68 4.62 -21.25
N GLU A 59 18.27 3.52 -21.86
CA GLU A 59 16.85 3.18 -22.05
C GLU A 59 16.15 2.95 -20.70
N ARG A 60 16.81 2.28 -19.75
CA ARG A 60 16.30 2.14 -18.37
C ARG A 60 16.25 3.47 -17.64
N VAL A 61 17.23 4.35 -17.85
CA VAL A 61 17.21 5.70 -17.27
C VAL A 61 16.01 6.50 -17.78
N MET A 62 15.70 6.43 -19.08
CA MET A 62 14.51 7.10 -19.63
C MET A 62 13.22 6.56 -19.02
N CYS A 63 13.08 5.23 -18.92
CA CYS A 63 11.93 4.61 -18.27
C CYS A 63 11.81 5.04 -16.80
N SER A 64 12.92 5.00 -16.05
CA SER A 64 12.95 5.44 -14.66
C SER A 64 12.61 6.92 -14.49
N SER A 65 13.04 7.79 -15.41
CA SER A 65 12.76 9.22 -15.35
C SER A 65 11.27 9.51 -15.47
N VAL A 66 10.61 8.94 -16.48
CA VAL A 66 9.17 9.15 -16.68
C VAL A 66 8.34 8.50 -15.56
N THR A 67 8.80 7.37 -15.01
CA THR A 67 8.17 6.76 -13.83
C THR A 67 8.28 7.67 -12.60
N ASN A 68 9.45 8.24 -12.33
CA ASN A 68 9.65 9.11 -11.17
C ASN A 68 8.81 10.37 -11.27
N GLU A 69 8.73 11.02 -12.43
CA GLU A 69 7.92 12.23 -12.60
C GLU A 69 6.43 11.96 -12.37
N LYS A 70 5.93 10.83 -12.90
CA LYS A 70 4.53 10.43 -12.66
C LYS A 70 4.30 10.06 -11.19
N LEU A 71 5.25 9.42 -10.54
CA LEU A 71 5.18 9.10 -9.11
C LEU A 71 5.18 10.37 -8.24
N ASP A 72 6.03 11.36 -8.56
CA ASP A 72 6.05 12.66 -7.89
C ASP A 72 4.71 13.39 -8.06
N PHE A 73 4.14 13.37 -9.26
CA PHE A 73 2.78 13.88 -9.50
C PHE A 73 1.74 13.18 -8.63
N LEU A 74 1.73 11.85 -8.60
CA LEU A 74 0.80 11.07 -7.78
C LEU A 74 0.94 11.43 -6.29
N TYR A 75 2.15 11.57 -5.77
CA TYR A 75 2.37 11.96 -4.38
C TYR A 75 2.02 13.42 -4.04
N GLN A 76 1.91 14.29 -5.05
CA GLN A 76 1.43 15.66 -4.87
C GLN A 76 -0.09 15.73 -4.90
N THR A 77 -0.75 14.86 -5.67
CA THR A 77 -2.21 14.88 -5.87
C THR A 77 -2.98 13.93 -4.97
N THR A 78 -2.32 12.92 -4.41
CA THR A 78 -2.93 11.90 -3.56
C THR A 78 -2.48 12.10 -2.12
N GLU A 79 -3.42 12.35 -1.22
CA GLU A 79 -3.16 12.32 0.22
C GLU A 79 -2.74 10.91 0.62
N LEU A 80 -1.58 10.80 1.27
CA LEU A 80 -1.01 9.51 1.65
C LEU A 80 -1.91 8.84 2.68
N PRO A 81 -2.22 7.54 2.51
CA PRO A 81 -3.15 6.88 3.39
C PRO A 81 -2.57 6.67 4.78
N ASP A 82 -3.43 6.78 5.78
CA ASP A 82 -3.22 6.13 7.07
C ASP A 82 -4.07 4.85 7.15
N ALA A 83 -3.94 4.10 8.25
CA ALA A 83 -4.71 2.88 8.43
C ALA A 83 -6.23 3.12 8.38
N PHE A 84 -6.68 4.31 8.77
CA PHE A 84 -8.11 4.65 8.86
C PHE A 84 -8.67 4.95 7.47
N SER A 85 -7.97 5.75 6.67
CA SER A 85 -8.37 6.06 5.29
C SER A 85 -8.37 4.82 4.40
N LEU A 86 -7.52 3.83 4.65
CA LEU A 86 -7.56 2.54 3.94
C LEU A 86 -8.80 1.71 4.25
N ALA A 87 -9.35 1.81 5.46
CA ALA A 87 -10.52 1.03 5.84
C ALA A 87 -11.79 1.47 5.10
N ASP A 88 -11.91 2.77 4.83
CA ASP A 88 -13.06 3.42 4.17
C ASP A 88 -12.76 3.90 2.73
N SER A 89 -11.75 3.30 2.09
CA SER A 89 -11.30 3.73 0.77
C SER A 89 -12.37 3.57 -0.31
N THR A 90 -12.52 4.61 -1.14
CA THR A 90 -13.39 4.58 -2.33
C THR A 90 -12.70 3.88 -3.51
N PRO A 91 -13.44 3.35 -4.50
CA PRO A 91 -12.84 2.74 -5.69
C PRO A 91 -11.87 3.65 -6.43
N GLY A 92 -12.17 4.97 -6.50
CA GLY A 92 -11.28 5.95 -7.12
C GLY A 92 -9.95 6.14 -6.37
N TYR A 93 -9.99 6.15 -5.04
CA TYR A 93 -8.79 6.23 -4.21
C TYR A 93 -7.94 4.96 -4.31
N LEU A 94 -8.58 3.79 -4.31
CA LEU A 94 -7.89 2.51 -4.50
C LEU A 94 -7.17 2.43 -5.86
N ALA A 95 -7.75 3.00 -6.92
CA ALA A 95 -7.09 3.08 -8.22
C ALA A 95 -5.82 3.95 -8.18
N GLN A 96 -5.84 5.07 -7.45
CA GLN A 96 -4.65 5.91 -7.27
C GLN A 96 -3.54 5.18 -6.50
N LEU A 97 -3.88 4.46 -5.42
CA LEU A 97 -2.91 3.66 -4.67
C LEU A 97 -2.31 2.54 -5.52
N ALA A 98 -3.12 1.89 -6.38
CA ALA A 98 -2.65 0.90 -7.32
C ALA A 98 -1.68 1.49 -8.36
N GLU A 99 -1.92 2.71 -8.86
CA GLU A 99 -0.97 3.42 -9.72
C GLU A 99 0.37 3.70 -9.01
N ILE A 100 0.34 4.06 -7.72
CA ILE A 100 1.55 4.28 -6.93
C ILE A 100 2.34 2.97 -6.77
N ASP A 101 1.67 1.87 -6.41
CA ASP A 101 2.31 0.55 -6.28
C ASP A 101 2.93 0.09 -7.61
N LEU A 102 2.24 0.31 -8.73
CA LEU A 102 2.73 0.00 -10.06
C LEU A 102 3.99 0.81 -10.40
N ALA A 103 3.97 2.12 -10.12
CA ALA A 103 5.10 3.01 -10.37
C ALA A 103 6.32 2.65 -9.51
N GLU A 104 6.13 2.35 -8.22
CA GLU A 104 7.22 1.90 -7.34
C GLU A 104 7.79 0.54 -7.78
N GLY A 105 6.94 -0.40 -8.20
CA GLY A 105 7.38 -1.67 -8.79
C GLY A 105 8.22 -1.48 -10.07
N LEU A 106 7.79 -0.59 -10.96
CA LEU A 106 8.53 -0.23 -12.18
C LEU A 106 9.89 0.40 -11.86
N LYS A 107 9.94 1.33 -10.89
CA LYS A 107 11.17 1.97 -10.43
C LYS A 107 12.20 0.94 -9.95
N GLN A 108 11.77 -0.06 -9.19
CA GLN A 108 12.62 -1.17 -8.76
C GLN A 108 13.15 -2.00 -9.94
N LYS A 109 12.32 -2.26 -10.96
CA LYS A 109 12.69 -3.04 -12.16
C LYS A 109 13.73 -2.35 -13.03
N PHE A 110 13.57 -1.05 -13.30
CA PHE A 110 14.53 -0.30 -14.13
C PHE A 110 15.87 -0.10 -13.45
N GLY A 111 15.86 -0.02 -12.12
CA GLY A 111 17.04 -0.05 -11.27
C GLY A 111 17.88 1.22 -11.43
N ARG A 112 17.73 2.17 -10.51
CA ARG A 112 18.82 3.08 -10.11
C ARG A 112 18.68 3.55 -8.65
N LYS A 113 19.82 4.06 -8.17
CA LYS A 113 20.29 4.23 -6.78
C LYS A 113 19.30 4.88 -5.82
N LYS A 114 19.46 4.54 -4.54
CA LYS A 114 18.99 5.29 -3.37
C LYS A 114 19.19 6.79 -3.60
N ASP A 115 18.14 7.51 -4.00
CA ASP A 115 18.08 8.96 -3.88
C ASP A 115 16.80 9.33 -3.10
N VAL A 116 17.07 9.81 -1.88
CA VAL A 116 16.44 10.75 -0.93
C VAL A 116 14.90 10.90 -0.84
N HIS A 117 14.08 10.48 -1.81
CA HIS A 117 12.63 10.73 -1.76
C HIS A 117 11.77 9.55 -1.28
N VAL A 118 12.37 8.39 -1.01
CA VAL A 118 11.65 7.23 -0.48
C VAL A 118 11.66 7.23 1.05
N ARG A 119 11.04 8.25 1.66
CA ARG A 119 10.56 8.14 3.06
C ARG A 119 9.07 7.77 3.13
N ARG A 120 8.37 7.72 1.99
CA ARG A 120 6.90 7.64 1.92
C ARG A 120 6.34 6.27 1.52
N TYR A 121 7.08 5.48 0.74
CA TYR A 121 6.76 4.07 0.54
C TYR A 121 7.36 3.29 1.70
N GLU A 122 6.52 2.95 2.68
CA GLU A 122 6.92 2.16 3.83
C GLU A 122 7.31 0.73 3.42
N ARG A 123 7.67 -0.11 4.40
CA ARG A 123 8.21 -1.48 4.20
C ARG A 123 7.32 -2.43 3.36
N LYS A 124 6.10 -2.03 3.01
CA LYS A 124 5.09 -2.79 2.27
C LYS A 124 4.40 -1.91 1.22
N SER A 125 3.90 -2.54 0.17
CA SER A 125 3.00 -1.94 -0.82
C SER A 125 1.63 -1.61 -0.25
N TYR A 126 0.91 -0.67 -0.87
CA TYR A 126 -0.47 -0.36 -0.48
C TYR A 126 -1.39 -1.56 -0.69
N LYS A 127 -1.17 -2.34 -1.75
CA LYS A 127 -1.82 -3.62 -1.98
C LYS A 127 -1.65 -4.58 -0.81
N GLU A 128 -0.45 -4.67 -0.24
CA GLU A 128 -0.19 -5.50 0.94
C GLU A 128 -0.92 -4.95 2.17
N TYR A 129 -0.93 -3.63 2.38
CA TYR A 129 -1.70 -3.01 3.47
C TYR A 129 -3.20 -3.22 3.34
N LEU A 130 -3.76 -3.05 2.14
CA LEU A 130 -5.16 -3.33 1.83
C LEU A 130 -5.51 -4.80 2.10
N ALA A 131 -4.61 -5.73 1.76
CA ALA A 131 -4.78 -7.14 2.09
C ALA A 131 -4.77 -7.38 3.62
N GLN A 132 -3.97 -6.64 4.40
CA GLN A 132 -4.05 -6.72 5.87
C GLN A 132 -5.38 -6.18 6.40
N ILE A 133 -5.85 -5.04 5.90
CA ILE A 133 -7.17 -4.47 6.27
C ILE A 133 -8.28 -5.47 5.95
N GLU A 134 -8.23 -6.12 4.79
CA GLU A 134 -9.21 -7.14 4.41
C GLU A 134 -9.15 -8.36 5.36
N LYS A 135 -7.95 -8.79 5.79
CA LYS A 135 -7.83 -9.81 6.84
C LYS A 135 -8.45 -9.37 8.17
N LEU A 136 -8.35 -8.09 8.55
CA LEU A 136 -9.06 -7.57 9.73
C LEU A 136 -10.58 -7.71 9.57
N LYS A 137 -11.11 -7.33 8.39
CA LYS A 137 -12.54 -7.44 8.03
C LYS A 137 -13.02 -8.90 7.98
N GLN A 138 -12.14 -9.84 7.69
CA GLN A 138 -12.47 -11.27 7.62
C GLN A 138 -12.14 -12.05 8.90
N SER A 139 -11.58 -11.41 9.93
CA SER A 139 -11.15 -12.09 11.16
C SER A 139 -12.35 -12.66 11.92
N ASP A 140 -12.34 -13.96 12.16
CA ASP A 140 -13.45 -14.72 12.75
C ASP A 140 -13.53 -14.59 14.27
N MET A 141 -12.40 -14.34 14.91
CA MET A 141 -12.27 -14.26 16.36
C MET A 141 -11.57 -12.97 16.75
N ILE A 142 -12.13 -12.28 17.75
CA ILE A 142 -11.62 -11.02 18.26
C ILE A 142 -11.18 -11.22 19.71
N TYR A 143 -9.98 -10.75 20.03
CA TYR A 143 -9.50 -10.67 21.40
C TYR A 143 -9.64 -9.25 21.91
N ILE A 144 -10.05 -9.08 23.16
CA ILE A 144 -10.20 -7.76 23.77
C ILE A 144 -9.56 -7.77 25.15
N SER A 145 -8.75 -6.76 25.44
CA SER A 145 -8.35 -6.42 26.81
C SER A 145 -9.01 -5.11 27.24
N GLY A 146 -9.67 -5.19 28.38
CA GLY A 146 -10.61 -4.23 28.96
C GLY A 146 -11.67 -5.04 29.70
N SER A 147 -12.01 -4.66 30.92
CA SER A 147 -13.14 -5.26 31.64
C SER A 147 -14.47 -4.65 31.13
N THR A 148 -15.62 -5.21 31.50
CA THR A 148 -16.93 -4.62 31.14
C THR A 148 -17.10 -3.18 31.62
N ASN A 149 -16.35 -2.77 32.65
CA ASN A 149 -16.46 -1.46 33.28
C ASN A 149 -15.29 -0.53 32.90
N ILE A 150 -14.36 -0.97 32.06
CA ILE A 150 -13.19 -0.20 31.63
C ILE A 150 -13.13 -0.25 30.11
N SER A 151 -12.93 0.93 29.50
CA SER A 151 -12.74 1.06 28.06
C SER A 151 -11.68 0.08 27.55
N PRO A 152 -12.00 -0.73 26.51
CA PRO A 152 -11.01 -1.55 25.84
C PRO A 152 -9.74 -0.76 25.53
N TYR A 153 -8.59 -1.26 25.97
CA TYR A 153 -7.31 -0.61 25.69
C TYR A 153 -6.47 -1.39 24.66
N LYS A 154 -6.87 -2.61 24.33
CA LYS A 154 -6.17 -3.48 23.39
C LYS A 154 -7.15 -4.40 22.66
N ILE A 155 -6.92 -4.59 21.37
CA ILE A 155 -7.72 -5.49 20.53
C ILE A 155 -6.79 -6.39 19.70
N GLY A 156 -7.20 -7.64 19.50
CA GLY A 156 -6.56 -8.60 18.61
C GLY A 156 -7.55 -9.12 17.57
N PHE A 157 -7.14 -9.17 16.31
CA PHE A 157 -7.89 -9.73 15.20
C PHE A 157 -7.25 -11.05 14.79
N VAL A 158 -8.02 -12.13 14.88
CA VAL A 158 -7.57 -13.47 14.50
C VAL A 158 -8.14 -13.83 13.15
N TYR A 159 -7.26 -14.12 12.20
CA TYR A 159 -7.63 -14.55 10.86
C TYR A 159 -7.37 -16.04 10.71
N GLN A 160 -8.39 -16.78 10.26
CA GLN A 160 -8.33 -18.23 9.99
C GLN A 160 -7.73 -19.03 11.15
N GLN A 161 -8.00 -18.62 12.39
CA GLN A 161 -7.51 -19.27 13.63
C GLN A 161 -5.99 -19.47 13.72
N SER A 162 -5.19 -18.82 12.87
CA SER A 162 -3.77 -19.12 12.71
C SER A 162 -2.89 -17.88 12.65
N GLU A 163 -3.48 -16.72 12.37
CA GLU A 163 -2.77 -15.45 12.31
C GLU A 163 -3.43 -14.43 13.24
N LEU A 164 -2.63 -13.56 13.88
CA LEU A 164 -3.07 -12.54 14.81
C LEU A 164 -2.45 -11.18 14.47
N CYS A 165 -3.29 -10.15 14.41
CA CYS A 165 -2.89 -8.74 14.37
C CYS A 165 -3.38 -8.04 15.65
N VAL A 166 -2.54 -7.25 16.32
CA VAL A 166 -2.85 -6.67 17.63
C VAL A 166 -2.62 -5.16 17.64
N PHE A 167 -3.54 -4.42 18.24
CA PHE A 167 -3.45 -2.98 18.41
C PHE A 167 -3.64 -2.57 19.87
N GLU A 168 -2.84 -1.61 20.31
CA GLU A 168 -3.08 -0.84 21.53
C GLU A 168 -3.95 0.37 21.16
N LEU A 169 -5.12 0.49 21.79
CA LEU A 169 -6.16 1.46 21.43
C LEU A 169 -5.93 2.86 22.01
N ARG A 170 -4.90 3.00 22.86
CA ARG A 170 -4.46 4.30 23.40
C ARG A 170 -3.58 5.10 22.43
N ASN A 171 -3.11 4.46 21.36
CA ASN A 171 -2.27 5.07 20.34
C ASN A 171 -2.98 5.01 19.00
N LYS A 172 -2.70 5.96 18.10
CA LYS A 172 -3.16 5.87 16.72
C LYS A 172 -2.60 4.59 16.08
N ILE A 173 -3.44 3.82 15.40
CA ILE A 173 -2.96 2.68 14.61
C ILE A 173 -2.19 3.21 13.40
N GLU A 174 -0.88 2.97 13.41
CA GLU A 174 0.00 3.35 12.32
C GLU A 174 -0.04 2.28 11.22
N LEU A 175 0.12 2.69 9.95
CA LEU A 175 0.01 1.79 8.81
C LEU A 175 1.02 0.63 8.90
N HIS A 176 2.26 0.90 9.27
CA HIS A 176 3.29 -0.12 9.45
C HIS A 176 3.02 -1.09 10.61
N SER A 177 2.09 -0.78 11.51
CA SER A 177 1.65 -1.69 12.58
C SER A 177 0.64 -2.74 12.08
N LEU A 178 0.08 -2.57 10.88
CA LEU A 178 -0.77 -3.56 10.22
C LEU A 178 0.07 -4.77 9.80
N GLY A 179 -0.01 -5.83 10.59
CA GLY A 179 0.72 -7.06 10.34
C GLY A 179 0.13 -8.24 11.10
N PHE A 180 -0.29 -9.23 10.34
CA PHE A 180 -0.65 -10.53 10.87
C PHE A 180 0.60 -11.38 11.15
N SER A 181 0.65 -11.96 12.33
CA SER A 181 1.73 -12.85 12.80
C SER A 181 1.16 -14.22 13.13
N LYS A 182 1.93 -15.29 12.88
CA LYS A 182 1.47 -16.65 13.14
C LYS A 182 1.27 -16.89 14.64
N ILE A 183 0.12 -17.46 15.00
CA ILE A 183 -0.17 -17.89 16.38
C ILE A 183 0.58 -19.20 16.64
N PRO A 184 1.37 -19.32 17.73
CA PRO A 184 2.19 -20.49 18.00
C PRO A 184 1.39 -21.71 18.47
N THR A 185 0.15 -21.51 18.94
CA THR A 185 -0.72 -22.54 19.51
C THR A 185 -2.16 -22.34 19.04
N ASP A 186 -3.08 -23.18 19.52
CA ASP A 186 -4.51 -22.95 19.37
C ASP A 186 -4.90 -21.49 19.71
N ALA A 187 -5.68 -20.87 18.82
CA ALA A 187 -6.11 -19.48 18.94
C ALA A 187 -6.88 -19.24 20.24
N SER A 188 -7.85 -20.09 20.57
CA SER A 188 -8.66 -19.91 21.78
C SER A 188 -7.81 -19.96 23.06
N LYS A 189 -6.84 -20.89 23.11
CA LYS A 189 -5.90 -20.99 24.22
C LYS A 189 -5.00 -19.76 24.32
N TYR A 190 -4.47 -19.30 23.19
CA TYR A 190 -3.64 -18.09 23.13
C TYR A 190 -4.41 -16.86 23.62
N GLY A 191 -5.63 -16.65 23.09
CA GLY A 191 -6.50 -15.54 23.48
C GLY A 191 -6.78 -15.52 24.98
N LYS A 192 -7.16 -16.66 25.58
CA LYS A 192 -7.44 -16.76 27.03
C LYS A 192 -6.21 -16.49 27.91
N GLN A 193 -5.00 -16.71 27.40
CA GLN A 193 -3.76 -16.50 28.16
C GLN A 193 -3.31 -15.04 28.16
N TYR A 194 -3.49 -14.33 27.03
CA TYR A 194 -2.91 -13.00 26.82
C TYR A 194 -3.94 -11.87 26.74
N PHE A 195 -5.22 -12.19 26.67
CA PHE A 195 -6.32 -11.23 26.61
C PHE A 195 -7.40 -11.57 27.63
N GLN A 196 -8.19 -10.57 27.99
CA GLN A 196 -9.22 -10.73 29.02
C GLN A 196 -10.51 -11.34 28.46
N ALA A 197 -10.78 -11.16 27.17
CA ALA A 197 -11.93 -11.72 26.50
C ALA A 197 -11.58 -12.27 25.11
N VAL A 198 -12.17 -13.41 24.78
CA VAL A 198 -12.22 -13.99 23.43
C VAL A 198 -13.67 -13.92 22.97
N THR A 199 -13.91 -13.26 21.86
CA THR A 199 -15.25 -12.87 21.42
C THR A 199 -15.41 -12.97 19.90
N THR A 200 -16.63 -12.81 19.41
CA THR A 200 -16.93 -12.71 17.97
C THR A 200 -16.85 -11.25 17.49
N ARG A 201 -16.77 -11.03 16.18
CA ARG A 201 -16.86 -9.70 15.55
C ARG A 201 -18.07 -8.91 16.03
N LYS A 202 -19.26 -9.53 15.95
CA LYS A 202 -20.54 -8.91 16.33
C LYS A 202 -20.51 -8.44 17.79
N GLN A 203 -20.08 -9.29 18.71
CA GLN A 203 -20.00 -8.94 20.13
C GLN A 203 -18.93 -7.86 20.40
N ALA A 204 -17.83 -7.84 19.63
CA ALA A 204 -16.84 -6.77 19.72
C ALA A 204 -17.43 -5.45 19.24
N LEU A 205 -18.14 -5.44 18.10
CA LEU A 205 -18.81 -4.25 17.57
C LEU A 205 -19.82 -3.68 18.57
N GLU A 206 -20.73 -4.51 19.08
CA GLU A 206 -21.72 -4.13 20.11
C GLU A 206 -21.06 -3.57 21.38
N ARG A 207 -19.83 -3.99 21.68
CA ARG A 207 -19.04 -3.46 22.79
C ARG A 207 -18.50 -2.07 22.47
N PHE A 208 -17.88 -1.87 21.31
CA PHE A 208 -17.34 -0.58 20.88
C PHE A 208 -18.42 0.47 20.60
N GLU A 209 -19.64 0.07 20.24
CA GLU A 209 -20.78 0.99 20.07
C GLU A 209 -21.22 1.67 21.37
N LYS A 210 -20.89 1.10 22.53
CA LYS A 210 -21.25 1.67 23.85
C LYS A 210 -20.25 2.69 24.38
N HIS A 211 -19.14 2.88 23.68
CA HIS A 211 -18.10 3.82 24.07
C HIS A 211 -18.21 5.12 23.27
N ASN A 212 -17.78 6.21 23.89
CA ASN A 212 -17.74 7.52 23.25
C ASN A 212 -16.38 7.75 22.56
N ASP A 213 -16.36 8.66 21.57
CA ASP A 213 -15.15 8.96 20.80
C ASP A 213 -14.05 9.62 21.65
N ASP A 214 -14.39 10.34 22.72
CA ASP A 214 -13.45 11.03 23.63
C ASP A 214 -12.59 10.09 24.47
N GLU A 215 -12.94 8.80 24.52
CA GLU A 215 -12.17 7.76 25.19
C GLU A 215 -10.97 7.25 24.35
N TYR A 216 -10.93 7.60 23.05
CA TYR A 216 -9.94 7.09 22.09
C TYR A 216 -9.29 8.22 21.30
N VAL A 217 -8.22 7.86 20.56
CA VAL A 217 -7.65 8.75 19.56
C VAL A 217 -8.65 9.03 18.45
N ASP A 218 -8.73 10.27 17.97
CA ASP A 218 -9.62 10.69 16.88
C ASP A 218 -9.61 9.70 15.70
N GLY A 219 -10.79 9.25 15.29
CA GLY A 219 -10.98 8.30 14.18
C GLY A 219 -10.76 6.82 14.53
N GLN A 220 -10.20 6.49 15.70
CA GLN A 220 -9.91 5.11 16.12
C GLN A 220 -11.20 4.28 16.26
N LEU A 221 -12.23 4.83 16.91
CA LEU A 221 -13.48 4.11 17.14
C LEU A 221 -14.24 3.89 15.83
N HIS A 222 -14.23 4.88 14.94
CA HIS A 222 -14.77 4.77 13.59
C HIS A 222 -14.06 3.68 12.79
N PHE A 223 -12.72 3.68 12.77
CA PHE A 223 -11.93 2.61 12.14
C PHE A 223 -12.31 1.22 12.68
N LEU A 224 -12.39 1.06 14.01
CA LEU A 224 -12.78 -0.21 14.62
C LEU A 224 -14.17 -0.66 14.18
N LYS A 225 -15.15 0.26 14.17
CA LYS A 225 -16.51 -0.02 13.69
C LYS A 225 -16.50 -0.43 12.22
N THR A 226 -15.76 0.27 11.36
CA THR A 226 -15.59 -0.08 9.94
C THR A 226 -15.01 -1.49 9.75
N VAL A 227 -13.96 -1.86 10.49
CA VAL A 227 -13.32 -3.17 10.30
C VAL A 227 -14.03 -4.31 11.03
N LEU A 228 -14.96 -4.03 11.94
CA LEU A 228 -15.76 -5.02 12.69
C LEU A 228 -17.15 -5.27 12.10
N ASN A 229 -17.70 -4.30 11.37
CA ASN A 229 -18.93 -4.46 10.57
C ASN A 229 -18.74 -5.48 9.44
#